data_AF-A0A7S3BA65-F1
#
_entry.id   AF-A0A7S3BA65-F1
#
_cell.length_a   1.000
_cell.length_b   1.000
_cell.length_c   1.000
_cell.angle_alpha   90.00
_cell.angle_beta   90.00
_cell.angle_gamma   90.00
#
_symmetry.space_group_name_H-M   'P 1'
#
loop_
_entity.id
_entity.type
_entity.pdbx_description
1 polymer ?
#
loop_
_entity_poly.entity_id
_entity_poly.type
_entity_poly.pdbx_seq_one_letter_code
_entity_poly.pdbx_strand_id
1 'polypeptide(L)'
;APRARARLPGSPAMAPAPASERASANKPADTKFTQQKLPACKPLLTPKWVLITCFLIGVVFIPIGVVCLSASSSVVEYVARYDNTEECMGYNVDYTTRDGETGKKVADTEDFEGADLFLTNNQAKPEGEGTACFVTIDVKKDMKAPVFLYYEMDNFFQNHRRYVTSRSDLQNLDVGSFTEFADCDLKYLPQEEGEEGEANPNYPCGLVAWSFFNDTYALKKDGVALAVDETGIAWDTDVDNKFDNDPLPEELLVLPKGAAEGDAKTVPFINNVDPAMRGGGVLQADKSLAEQEHFVVWMRTAALPRFRKLWGIIRSDIPADSQIRVEINNRYNTYRFKGKKKVVLSTASWLGGKNAFLGIAFVAVGAASMLFGLVFLAVRLIRPRALGDPALLSWNQ
;
A
#
# COMPACT_ATOMS: atom_id res chain seq x y z
N ALA A 1 -49.88 -37.66 100.33
CA ALA A 1 -48.89 -38.75 100.22
C ALA A 1 -47.71 -38.27 99.38
N PRO A 2 -46.48 -38.67 99.71
CA PRO A 2 -45.25 -37.90 99.51
C PRO A 2 -44.56 -38.17 98.16
N ARG A 3 -43.68 -37.27 97.72
CA ARG A 3 -42.23 -37.56 97.58
C ARG A 3 -41.50 -36.35 96.99
N ALA A 4 -40.66 -35.75 97.84
CA ALA A 4 -39.55 -34.91 97.44
C ALA A 4 -38.34 -35.77 97.04
N ARG A 5 -37.55 -35.29 96.07
CA ARG A 5 -36.08 -35.40 95.90
C ARG A 5 -35.76 -34.88 94.48
N ALA A 6 -34.70 -34.15 94.19
CA ALA A 6 -33.55 -33.68 94.96
C ALA A 6 -32.92 -32.50 94.19
N ARG A 7 -32.16 -31.65 94.89
CA ARG A 7 -31.27 -30.67 94.28
C ARG A 7 -30.19 -31.37 93.44
N LEU A 8 -29.93 -30.84 92.25
CA LEU A 8 -28.63 -30.99 91.58
C LEU A 8 -27.91 -29.63 91.55
N PRO A 9 -26.57 -29.63 91.69
CA PRO A 9 -25.78 -28.44 91.97
C PRO A 9 -25.35 -27.67 90.70
N GLY A 10 -25.04 -26.40 90.95
CA GLY A 10 -24.37 -25.38 90.13
C GLY A 10 -23.80 -25.73 88.76
N SER A 11 -24.17 -24.90 87.77
CA SER A 11 -23.46 -24.73 86.51
C SER A 11 -21.95 -24.54 86.74
N PRO A 12 -21.07 -25.27 86.04
CA PRO A 12 -19.66 -24.94 86.04
C PRO A 12 -19.46 -23.65 85.25
N ALA A 13 -18.72 -22.72 85.84
CA ALA A 13 -18.24 -21.53 85.18
C ALA A 13 -17.47 -21.91 83.90
N MET A 14 -17.88 -21.32 82.77
CA MET A 14 -17.15 -21.45 81.51
C MET A 14 -15.78 -20.80 81.70
N ALA A 15 -14.72 -21.61 81.68
CA ALA A 15 -13.35 -21.13 81.76
C ALA A 15 -13.07 -20.12 80.63
N PRO A 16 -12.27 -19.07 80.87
CA PRO A 16 -11.91 -18.13 79.82
C PRO A 16 -11.12 -18.88 78.74
N ALA A 17 -11.58 -18.78 77.50
CA ALA A 17 -10.84 -19.29 76.34
C ALA A 17 -9.45 -18.64 76.28
N PRO A 18 -8.40 -19.39 75.90
CA PRO A 18 -7.04 -18.87 75.83
C PRO A 18 -6.95 -17.75 74.79
N ALA A 19 -6.15 -16.74 75.11
CA ALA A 19 -5.82 -15.66 74.20
C ALA A 19 -5.02 -16.19 73.00
N SER A 20 -5.71 -16.56 71.92
CA SER A 20 -5.10 -16.66 70.59
C SER A 20 -5.96 -15.94 69.56
N GLU A 21 -5.37 -14.87 69.02
CA GLU A 21 -5.73 -14.17 67.78
C GLU A 21 -7.02 -13.34 67.81
N ARG A 22 -6.91 -12.10 68.31
CA ARG A 22 -7.65 -10.99 67.69
C ARG A 22 -7.16 -10.87 66.24
N ALA A 23 -7.91 -11.41 65.29
CA ALA A 23 -7.70 -11.13 63.87
C ALA A 23 -7.77 -9.61 63.67
N SER A 24 -6.64 -8.98 63.34
CA SER A 24 -6.57 -7.53 63.14
C SER A 24 -7.40 -7.16 61.91
N ALA A 25 -8.49 -6.43 62.10
CA ALA A 25 -9.46 -6.05 61.06
C ALA A 25 -8.84 -5.31 59.86
N ASN A 26 -7.63 -4.76 60.01
CA ASN A 26 -6.91 -4.00 58.99
C ASN A 26 -5.73 -4.78 58.36
N LYS A 27 -5.63 -6.10 58.56
CA LYS A 27 -4.56 -6.88 57.91
C LYS A 27 -4.87 -7.01 56.41
N PRO A 28 -3.94 -6.63 55.51
CA PRO A 28 -4.10 -6.89 54.09
C PRO A 28 -4.31 -8.38 53.83
N ALA A 29 -5.11 -8.71 52.83
CA ALA A 29 -5.36 -10.10 52.44
C ALA A 29 -4.01 -10.81 52.13
N ASP A 30 -3.85 -12.04 52.62
CA ASP A 30 -2.64 -12.84 52.42
C ASP A 30 -2.80 -13.72 51.17
N THR A 31 -2.77 -13.09 50.00
CA THR A 31 -2.84 -13.78 48.70
C THR A 31 -1.52 -13.65 47.95
N LYS A 32 -1.20 -14.58 47.05
CA LYS A 32 0.02 -14.49 46.23
C LYS A 32 0.09 -13.19 45.41
N PHE A 33 -1.06 -12.65 45.00
CA PHE A 33 -1.14 -11.37 44.29
C PHE A 33 -0.83 -10.18 45.21
N THR A 34 -1.57 -10.04 46.31
CA THR A 34 -1.42 -8.93 47.28
C THR A 34 -0.07 -8.93 47.98
N GLN A 35 0.55 -10.10 48.14
CA GLN A 35 1.89 -10.26 48.72
C GLN A 35 3.01 -10.21 47.68
N GLN A 36 2.70 -10.00 46.39
CA GLN A 36 3.66 -9.99 45.28
C GLN A 36 4.52 -11.28 45.19
N LYS A 37 3.93 -12.42 45.55
CA LYS A 37 4.52 -13.77 45.51
C LYS A 37 3.98 -14.60 44.33
N LEU A 38 3.62 -13.94 43.24
CA LEU A 38 3.26 -14.65 42.01
C LEU A 38 4.46 -15.45 41.48
N PRO A 39 4.24 -16.61 40.85
CA PRO A 39 5.30 -17.34 40.19
C PRO A 39 5.91 -16.44 39.11
N ALA A 40 7.22 -16.21 39.18
CA ALA A 40 7.94 -15.37 38.24
C ALA A 40 9.24 -16.05 37.82
N CYS A 41 9.55 -15.96 36.52
CA CYS A 41 10.87 -16.29 36.00
C CYS A 41 11.70 -15.01 35.94
N LYS A 42 12.89 -15.01 36.56
CA LYS A 42 13.83 -13.89 36.52
C LYS A 42 15.05 -14.32 35.70
N PRO A 43 15.02 -14.18 34.37
CA PRO A 43 16.13 -14.62 33.54
C PRO A 43 17.36 -13.76 33.84
N LEU A 44 18.38 -14.39 34.41
CA LEU A 44 19.68 -13.78 34.59
C LEU A 44 20.49 -14.01 33.31
N LEU A 45 20.86 -12.92 32.64
CA LEU A 45 21.70 -12.94 31.44
C LEU A 45 23.12 -13.37 31.81
N THR A 46 23.36 -14.69 31.88
CA THR A 46 24.70 -15.21 32.09
C THR A 46 25.49 -15.16 30.78
N PRO A 47 26.83 -15.02 30.83
CA PRO A 47 27.65 -14.98 29.63
C PRO A 47 27.46 -16.20 28.70
N LYS A 48 27.13 -17.38 29.25
CA LYS A 48 26.82 -18.58 28.46
C LYS A 48 25.57 -18.37 27.60
N TRP A 49 24.49 -17.87 28.18
CA TRP A 49 23.24 -17.64 27.46
C TRP A 49 23.38 -16.53 26.41
N VAL A 50 24.05 -15.42 26.75
CA VAL A 50 24.29 -14.33 25.80
C VAL A 50 25.07 -14.80 24.58
N LEU A 51 26.15 -15.57 24.77
CA LEU A 51 26.95 -16.12 23.67
C LEU A 51 26.13 -17.06 22.79
N ILE A 52 25.41 -18.00 23.39
CA ILE A 52 24.55 -18.94 22.64
C ILE A 52 23.53 -18.18 21.81
N THR A 53 22.85 -17.19 22.39
CA THR A 53 21.84 -16.40 21.67
C THR A 53 22.46 -15.60 20.51
N CYS A 54 23.60 -14.94 20.72
CA CYS A 54 24.24 -14.14 19.67
C CYS A 54 24.69 -15.00 18.48
N PHE A 55 25.35 -16.14 18.76
CA PHE A 55 25.75 -17.05 17.69
C PHE A 55 24.56 -17.70 17.00
N LEU A 56 23.50 -18.05 17.74
CA LEU A 56 22.28 -18.62 17.17
C LEU A 56 21.57 -17.63 16.24
N ILE A 57 21.44 -16.37 16.63
CA ILE A 57 20.90 -15.31 15.76
C ILE A 57 21.73 -15.23 14.48
N GLY A 58 23.06 -15.17 14.59
CA GLY A 58 23.95 -15.14 13.42
C GLY A 58 23.77 -16.34 12.49
N VAL A 59 23.80 -17.56 13.04
CA VAL A 59 23.71 -18.82 12.28
C VAL A 59 22.36 -18.95 11.58
N VAL A 60 21.29 -18.38 12.13
CA VAL A 60 19.96 -18.42 11.50
C VAL A 60 19.78 -17.28 10.51
N PHE A 61 20.16 -16.05 10.88
CA PHE A 61 19.84 -14.86 10.09
C PHE A 61 20.71 -14.74 8.83
N ILE A 62 21.99 -15.13 8.89
CA ILE A 62 22.88 -15.03 7.72
C ILE A 62 22.40 -15.91 6.56
N PRO A 63 22.11 -17.22 6.75
CA PRO A 63 21.57 -18.06 5.67
C PRO A 63 20.23 -17.55 5.12
N ILE A 64 19.31 -17.14 5.99
CA ILE A 64 18.03 -16.55 5.57
C ILE A 64 18.28 -15.31 4.70
N GLY A 65 19.16 -14.41 5.15
CA GLY A 65 19.52 -13.21 4.41
C GLY A 65 20.13 -13.50 3.04
N VAL A 66 21.04 -14.49 2.95
CA VAL A 66 21.64 -14.92 1.68
C VAL A 66 20.58 -15.52 0.74
N VAL A 67 19.67 -16.35 1.24
CA VAL A 67 18.56 -16.90 0.44
C VAL A 67 17.64 -15.79 -0.07
N CYS A 68 17.29 -14.81 0.78
CA CYS A 68 16.51 -13.64 0.35
C CYS A 68 17.24 -12.79 -0.70
N LEU A 69 18.56 -12.58 -0.56
CA LEU A 69 19.37 -11.87 -1.56
C LEU A 69 19.40 -12.63 -2.89
N SER A 70 19.56 -13.95 -2.84
CA SER A 70 19.53 -14.79 -4.03
C SER A 70 18.18 -14.67 -4.76
N ALA A 71 17.06 -14.79 -4.03
CA ALA A 71 15.71 -14.64 -4.59
C ALA A 71 15.48 -13.25 -5.18
N SER A 72 16.00 -12.21 -4.55
CA SER A 72 15.94 -10.83 -5.05
C SER A 72 16.78 -10.63 -6.33
N SER A 73 17.96 -11.25 -6.38
CA SER A 73 18.89 -11.14 -7.52
C SER A 73 18.43 -11.91 -8.76
N SER A 74 17.58 -12.93 -8.60
CA SER A 74 16.97 -13.67 -9.71
C SER A 74 15.85 -12.90 -10.41
N VAL A 75 15.34 -11.82 -9.79
CA VAL A 75 14.32 -10.97 -10.41
C VAL A 75 14.97 -10.09 -11.47
N VAL A 76 14.44 -10.19 -12.69
CA VAL A 76 14.82 -9.35 -13.84
C VAL A 76 13.78 -8.24 -13.96
N GLU A 77 14.25 -7.00 -13.99
CA GLU A 77 13.39 -5.82 -14.03
C GLU A 77 13.98 -4.79 -15.01
N TYR A 78 13.11 -4.26 -15.88
CA TYR A 78 13.40 -3.16 -16.79
C TYR A 78 12.41 -2.02 -16.54
N VAL A 79 12.93 -0.79 -16.45
CA VAL A 79 12.15 0.41 -16.16
C VAL A 79 12.41 1.43 -17.26
N ALA A 80 11.36 1.85 -17.97
CA ALA A 80 11.43 2.88 -19.00
C ALA A 80 10.54 4.07 -18.62
N ARG A 81 11.16 5.23 -18.40
CA ARG A 81 10.42 6.50 -18.25
C ARG A 81 10.01 6.96 -19.64
N TYR A 82 8.73 7.30 -19.83
CA TYR A 82 8.19 7.69 -21.13
C TYR A 82 7.75 9.15 -21.19
N ASP A 83 7.34 9.73 -20.06
CA ASP A 83 6.85 11.12 -19.96
C ASP A 83 7.93 12.20 -20.11
N ASN A 84 9.17 11.83 -20.46
CA ASN A 84 10.30 12.71 -20.73
C ASN A 84 10.85 12.57 -22.15
N THR A 85 10.18 11.78 -23.00
CA THR A 85 10.59 11.60 -24.40
C THR A 85 9.83 12.58 -25.28
N GLU A 86 10.49 13.12 -26.30
CA GLU A 86 9.84 14.00 -27.29
C GLU A 86 8.65 13.31 -27.96
N GLU A 87 8.77 12.00 -28.19
CA GLU A 87 7.74 11.14 -28.77
C GLU A 87 6.46 11.10 -27.91
N CYS A 88 6.59 11.10 -26.58
CA CYS A 88 5.45 11.04 -25.65
C CYS A 88 4.99 12.38 -25.11
N MET A 89 5.79 13.44 -25.24
CA MET A 89 5.43 14.79 -24.79
C MET A 89 4.71 15.61 -25.86
N GLY A 90 4.66 15.16 -27.13
CA GLY A 90 4.01 15.91 -28.20
C GLY A 90 4.72 17.24 -28.48
N TYR A 91 5.50 17.31 -29.56
CA TYR A 91 6.29 18.49 -29.92
C TYR A 91 5.50 19.81 -29.92
N ASN A 92 5.97 20.85 -29.23
CA ASN A 92 5.47 22.24 -29.04
C ASN A 92 4.41 22.41 -27.94
N VAL A 93 4.86 22.69 -26.73
CA VAL A 93 4.00 23.29 -25.72
C VAL A 93 3.82 24.77 -26.09
N ASP A 94 2.63 25.13 -26.55
CA ASP A 94 2.19 26.52 -26.52
C ASP A 94 2.09 26.92 -25.05
N TYR A 95 2.94 27.87 -24.63
CA TYR A 95 2.90 28.44 -23.28
C TYR A 95 2.36 29.86 -23.32
N THR A 96 1.59 30.23 -22.30
CA THR A 96 1.18 31.60 -22.01
C THR A 96 1.84 32.03 -20.71
N THR A 97 2.66 33.07 -20.74
CA THR A 97 3.21 33.66 -19.51
C THR A 97 2.12 34.40 -18.74
N ARG A 98 2.39 34.71 -17.47
CA ARG A 98 1.52 35.54 -16.62
C ARG A 98 1.28 36.94 -17.21
N ASP A 99 2.16 37.38 -18.12
CA ASP A 99 2.11 38.66 -18.82
C ASP A 99 1.42 38.56 -20.20
N GLY A 100 0.86 37.39 -20.54
CA GLY A 100 0.09 37.17 -21.76
C GLY A 100 0.93 36.88 -23.01
N GLU A 101 2.24 36.60 -22.87
CA GLU A 101 3.08 36.25 -24.01
C GLU A 101 2.87 34.78 -24.41
N THR A 102 2.57 34.57 -25.69
CA THR A 102 2.42 33.24 -26.30
C THR A 102 3.72 32.83 -27.00
N GLY A 103 4.16 31.58 -26.82
CA GLY A 103 5.35 31.06 -27.50
C GLY A 103 5.37 29.54 -27.61
N LYS A 104 6.28 29.02 -28.44
CA LYS A 104 6.56 27.58 -28.60
C LYS A 104 7.92 27.25 -28.02
N LYS A 105 7.99 26.34 -27.05
CA LYS A 105 9.27 25.85 -26.51
C LYS A 105 9.31 24.32 -26.42
N VAL A 106 10.52 23.78 -26.55
CA VAL A 106 10.84 22.38 -26.27
C VAL A 106 10.79 22.19 -24.75
N ALA A 107 10.09 21.15 -24.31
CA ALA A 107 9.97 20.79 -22.90
C ALA A 107 11.28 20.18 -22.38
N ASP A 108 12.36 20.97 -22.34
CA ASP A 108 13.57 20.58 -21.64
C ASP A 108 13.31 20.69 -20.13
N THR A 109 13.43 19.56 -19.46
CA THR A 109 12.91 19.30 -18.10
C THR A 109 13.71 19.99 -17.00
N GLU A 110 14.67 20.84 -17.33
CA GLU A 110 15.58 21.48 -16.38
C GLU A 110 15.39 23.00 -16.24
N ASP A 111 14.64 23.68 -17.13
CA ASP A 111 14.68 25.15 -17.25
C ASP A 111 13.32 25.87 -17.16
N PHE A 112 12.40 25.40 -16.31
CA PHE A 112 11.11 26.08 -16.10
C PHE A 112 10.68 26.15 -14.63
N GLU A 113 11.35 27.00 -13.85
CA GLU A 113 10.71 27.65 -12.70
C GLU A 113 9.75 28.73 -13.23
N GLY A 114 8.47 28.38 -13.38
CA GLY A 114 7.40 29.38 -13.54
C GLY A 114 6.67 29.43 -14.89
N ALA A 115 6.92 28.53 -15.83
CA ALA A 115 6.00 28.30 -16.96
C ALA A 115 5.20 27.02 -16.72
N ASP A 116 3.89 27.13 -16.78
CA ASP A 116 2.99 25.99 -16.71
C ASP A 116 3.15 25.11 -17.96
N LEU A 117 4.02 24.11 -17.90
CA LEU A 117 4.20 23.12 -18.97
C LEU A 117 2.97 22.21 -19.02
N PHE A 118 2.18 22.35 -20.07
CA PHE A 118 1.03 21.49 -20.36
C PHE A 118 1.28 20.72 -21.66
N LEU A 119 0.74 19.51 -21.81
CA LEU A 119 0.56 18.95 -23.15
C LEU A 119 -0.46 19.84 -23.87
N THR A 120 0.00 20.86 -24.61
CA THR A 120 -0.86 21.68 -25.47
C THR A 120 -0.83 21.23 -26.93
N ASN A 121 0.01 20.26 -27.28
CA ASN A 121 0.04 19.68 -28.62
C ASN A 121 -0.61 18.30 -28.63
N ASN A 122 -1.69 18.05 -29.38
CA ASN A 122 -2.27 18.83 -30.47
C ASN A 122 -3.46 19.65 -29.96
N GLN A 123 -3.92 20.66 -30.73
CA GLN A 123 -5.22 21.33 -30.60
C GLN A 123 -6.08 20.69 -29.52
N ALA A 124 -6.43 21.41 -28.45
CA ALA A 124 -7.44 20.97 -27.51
C ALA A 124 -8.69 20.55 -28.30
N LYS A 125 -8.73 19.29 -28.77
CA LYS A 125 -9.95 18.62 -29.12
C LYS A 125 -10.67 18.62 -27.79
N PRO A 126 -11.87 19.22 -27.73
CA PRO A 126 -12.65 19.31 -26.51
C PRO A 126 -12.92 17.93 -25.86
N GLU A 127 -12.55 16.85 -26.54
CA GLU A 127 -12.76 15.45 -26.18
C GLU A 127 -11.43 14.67 -26.16
N GLY A 128 -10.77 14.62 -25.00
CA GLY A 128 -10.09 13.43 -24.45
C GLY A 128 -9.04 12.60 -25.23
N GLU A 129 -8.62 12.95 -26.45
CA GLU A 129 -7.62 12.14 -27.18
C GLU A 129 -6.21 12.30 -26.58
N GLY A 130 -5.56 11.18 -26.23
CA GLY A 130 -4.19 11.15 -25.70
C GLY A 130 -3.11 11.23 -26.78
N THR A 131 -1.85 11.36 -26.35
CA THR A 131 -0.70 11.37 -27.26
C THR A 131 -0.18 9.94 -27.43
N ALA A 132 -0.33 9.40 -28.63
CA ALA A 132 0.23 8.10 -28.99
C ALA A 132 1.76 8.21 -29.11
N CYS A 133 2.49 7.37 -28.39
CA CYS A 133 3.94 7.33 -28.39
C CYS A 133 4.48 5.93 -28.13
N PHE A 134 5.79 5.76 -28.03
CA PHE A 134 6.38 4.48 -27.70
C PHE A 134 7.68 4.62 -26.92
N VAL A 135 8.06 3.55 -26.23
CA VAL A 135 9.40 3.37 -25.69
C VAL A 135 9.91 1.99 -26.02
N THR A 136 11.23 1.85 -26.17
CA THR A 136 11.87 0.57 -26.46
C THR A 136 12.68 0.10 -25.26
N ILE A 137 12.50 -1.17 -24.90
CA ILE A 137 13.21 -1.85 -23.82
C ILE A 137 14.03 -2.99 -24.42
N ASP A 138 15.35 -2.88 -24.34
CA ASP A 138 16.26 -3.95 -24.75
C ASP A 138 16.46 -4.94 -23.61
N VAL A 139 15.93 -6.15 -23.78
CA VAL A 139 16.02 -7.21 -22.78
C VAL A 139 17.41 -7.84 -22.86
N LYS A 140 18.18 -7.77 -21.78
CA LYS A 140 19.56 -8.31 -21.67
C LYS A 140 19.64 -9.66 -20.95
N LYS A 141 18.57 -10.07 -20.27
CA LYS A 141 18.48 -11.32 -19.51
C LYS A 141 17.11 -11.94 -19.74
N ASP A 142 17.08 -13.26 -19.85
CA ASP A 142 15.85 -14.02 -19.97
C ASP A 142 14.85 -13.67 -18.87
N MET A 143 13.61 -13.37 -19.25
CA MET A 143 12.49 -13.19 -18.35
C MET A 143 11.55 -14.40 -18.48
N LYS A 144 11.48 -15.21 -17.43
CA LYS A 144 10.58 -16.36 -17.37
C LYS A 144 9.16 -15.94 -17.02
N ALA A 145 8.18 -16.52 -17.72
CA ALA A 145 6.77 -16.29 -17.46
C ALA A 145 6.37 -16.77 -16.05
N PRO A 146 5.42 -16.09 -15.38
CA PRO A 146 4.75 -14.87 -15.81
C PRO A 146 5.64 -13.63 -15.70
N VAL A 147 5.58 -12.75 -16.71
CA VAL A 147 6.21 -11.42 -16.68
C VAL A 147 5.12 -10.38 -16.43
N PHE A 148 5.34 -9.51 -15.46
CA PHE A 148 4.36 -8.51 -15.04
C PHE A 148 4.68 -7.15 -15.65
N LEU A 149 3.66 -6.52 -16.22
CA LEU A 149 3.68 -5.16 -16.72
C LEU A 149 3.05 -4.25 -15.67
N TYR A 150 3.86 -3.37 -15.08
CA TYR A 150 3.41 -2.34 -14.15
C TYR A 150 3.56 -0.97 -14.78
N TYR A 151 2.74 -0.03 -14.33
CA TYR A 151 3.08 1.37 -14.41
C TYR A 151 3.60 1.86 -13.04
N GLU A 152 4.63 2.69 -13.07
CA GLU A 152 5.18 3.37 -11.90
C GLU A 152 4.85 4.86 -12.00
N MET A 153 4.27 5.40 -10.94
CA MET A 153 4.07 6.83 -10.76
C MET A 153 4.93 7.32 -9.60
N ASP A 154 5.50 8.50 -9.78
CA ASP A 154 6.28 9.21 -8.76
C ASP A 154 5.64 10.58 -8.45
N ASN A 155 5.92 11.09 -7.26
CA ASN A 155 5.39 12.34 -6.72
C ASN A 155 3.85 12.45 -6.75
N PHE A 156 3.14 11.34 -6.54
CA PHE A 156 1.67 11.31 -6.48
C PHE A 156 1.19 10.74 -5.14
N PHE A 157 0.57 11.57 -4.30
CA PHE A 157 0.33 11.27 -2.89
C PHE A 157 -1.03 10.63 -2.62
N GLN A 158 -1.20 9.35 -2.99
CA GLN A 158 -2.42 8.58 -2.67
C GLN A 158 -2.66 8.43 -1.16
N ASN A 159 -1.62 8.60 -0.34
CA ASN A 159 -1.67 8.48 1.12
C ASN A 159 -2.11 9.77 1.84
N HIS A 160 -2.44 10.84 1.11
CA HIS A 160 -2.95 12.06 1.73
C HIS A 160 -4.31 11.79 2.40
N ARG A 161 -4.50 12.22 3.67
CA ARG A 161 -5.69 11.91 4.47
C ARG A 161 -7.00 12.15 3.72
N ARG A 162 -7.18 13.35 3.15
CA ARG A 162 -8.39 13.72 2.38
C ARG A 162 -8.57 12.84 1.14
N TYR A 163 -7.48 12.46 0.48
CA TYR A 163 -7.54 11.63 -0.73
C TYR A 163 -7.99 10.22 -0.37
N VAL A 164 -7.36 9.59 0.64
CA VAL A 164 -7.69 8.23 1.09
C VAL A 164 -9.14 8.11 1.55
N THR A 165 -9.64 9.11 2.30
CA THR A 165 -11.01 9.08 2.82
C THR A 165 -12.05 9.42 1.75
N SER A 166 -11.67 10.14 0.69
CA SER A 166 -12.62 10.61 -0.32
C SER A 166 -12.99 9.49 -1.30
N ARG A 167 -13.84 8.57 -0.86
CA ARG A 167 -14.49 7.51 -1.66
C ARG A 167 -15.70 6.97 -0.89
N SER A 168 -16.71 6.45 -1.58
CA SER A 168 -17.80 5.71 -0.93
C SER A 168 -17.56 4.22 -1.07
N ASP A 169 -17.25 3.54 0.04
CA ASP A 169 -17.08 2.08 0.05
C ASP A 169 -18.44 1.38 -0.15
N LEU A 170 -19.57 2.02 0.21
CA LEU A 170 -20.91 1.50 -0.07
C LEU A 170 -21.23 1.48 -1.56
N GLN A 171 -20.91 2.57 -2.30
CA GLN A 171 -21.08 2.59 -3.75
C GLN A 171 -20.24 1.52 -4.47
N ASN A 172 -19.08 1.17 -3.91
CA ASN A 172 -18.25 0.10 -4.47
C ASN A 172 -18.86 -1.27 -4.19
N LEU A 173 -19.43 -1.48 -3.00
CA LEU A 173 -19.96 -2.77 -2.53
C LEU A 173 -21.35 -3.11 -3.09
N ASP A 174 -22.20 -2.11 -3.27
CA ASP A 174 -23.58 -2.24 -3.69
C ASP A 174 -23.90 -1.13 -4.70
N VAL A 175 -24.02 -1.50 -5.98
CA VAL A 175 -24.31 -0.54 -7.06
C VAL A 175 -25.69 0.07 -6.89
N GLY A 176 -26.62 -0.56 -6.17
CA GLY A 176 -27.94 -0.03 -5.85
C GLY A 176 -27.92 1.13 -4.85
N SER A 177 -26.86 1.26 -4.06
CA SER A 177 -26.62 2.37 -3.13
C SER A 177 -25.90 3.56 -3.79
N PHE A 178 -26.05 3.74 -5.11
CA PHE A 178 -25.33 4.78 -5.87
C PHE A 178 -25.65 6.23 -5.45
N THR A 179 -26.74 6.45 -4.71
CA THR A 179 -27.10 7.75 -4.11
C THR A 179 -26.60 7.92 -2.68
N GLU A 180 -25.90 6.94 -2.11
CA GLU A 180 -25.35 6.98 -0.75
C GLU A 180 -23.87 7.41 -0.75
N PHE A 181 -23.63 8.64 -0.30
CA PHE A 181 -22.33 9.31 -0.44
C PHE A 181 -21.57 9.51 0.88
N ALA A 182 -21.58 8.52 1.78
CA ALA A 182 -20.81 8.68 3.02
C ALA A 182 -19.32 8.94 2.68
N ASP A 183 -18.81 10.09 3.12
CA ASP A 183 -17.40 10.50 3.13
C ASP A 183 -16.63 10.72 1.79
N CYS A 184 -17.29 10.92 0.65
CA CYS A 184 -16.60 11.28 -0.61
C CYS A 184 -16.70 12.76 -1.03
N ASP A 185 -15.62 13.32 -1.58
CA ASP A 185 -15.67 14.56 -2.37
C ASP A 185 -16.29 14.28 -3.75
N LEU A 186 -16.67 15.33 -4.50
CA LEU A 186 -17.22 15.20 -5.86
C LEU A 186 -18.42 14.23 -5.92
N LYS A 187 -19.43 14.48 -5.07
CA LYS A 187 -20.62 13.62 -4.93
C LYS A 187 -21.58 13.69 -6.12
N TYR A 188 -21.63 14.83 -6.78
CA TYR A 188 -22.59 15.12 -7.84
C TYR A 188 -21.87 15.68 -9.05
N LEU A 189 -22.40 15.38 -10.24
CA LEU A 189 -21.97 16.03 -11.48
C LEU A 189 -22.27 17.55 -11.40
N PRO A 190 -21.44 18.41 -12.02
CA PRO A 190 -21.75 19.84 -12.13
C PRO A 190 -23.07 20.04 -12.90
N GLN A 191 -24.00 20.81 -12.33
CA GLN A 191 -25.22 21.25 -13.02
C GLN A 191 -24.97 22.56 -13.77
N GLU A 192 -25.64 22.76 -14.90
CA GLU A 192 -25.60 24.06 -15.58
C GLU A 192 -26.47 25.10 -14.87
N GLU A 193 -26.11 26.37 -15.05
CA GLU A 193 -26.89 27.49 -14.51
C GLU A 193 -28.28 27.51 -15.18
N GLY A 194 -29.31 27.18 -14.41
CA GLY A 194 -30.71 27.13 -14.89
C GLY A 194 -31.28 25.73 -15.13
N GLU A 195 -30.53 24.65 -14.92
CA GLU A 195 -31.10 23.30 -14.88
C GLU A 195 -31.98 23.11 -13.63
N GLU A 196 -33.25 22.77 -13.84
CA GLU A 196 -34.18 22.40 -12.76
C GLU A 196 -34.13 20.90 -12.50
N GLY A 197 -33.83 20.49 -11.26
CA GLY A 197 -33.80 19.07 -10.85
C GLY A 197 -32.70 18.76 -9.83
N GLU A 198 -32.72 17.55 -9.26
CA GLU A 198 -31.61 17.06 -8.44
C GLU A 198 -30.39 16.76 -9.32
N ALA A 199 -29.20 17.11 -8.82
CA ALA A 199 -27.95 16.85 -9.52
C ALA A 199 -27.70 15.34 -9.64
N ASN A 200 -27.26 14.89 -10.82
CA ASN A 200 -26.95 13.47 -11.02
C ASN A 200 -25.82 13.02 -10.07
N PRO A 201 -25.97 11.85 -9.42
CA PRO A 201 -24.93 11.26 -8.58
C PRO A 201 -23.67 11.00 -9.41
N ASN A 202 -22.49 11.37 -8.90
CA ASN A 202 -21.23 10.93 -9.47
C ASN A 202 -20.91 9.52 -8.94
N TYR A 203 -20.59 8.59 -9.83
CA TYR A 203 -20.42 7.18 -9.48
C TYR A 203 -19.23 6.53 -10.20
N PRO A 204 -18.30 5.92 -9.45
CA PRO A 204 -18.09 6.08 -8.00
C PRO A 204 -17.64 7.51 -7.65
N CYS A 205 -18.13 8.05 -6.54
CA CYS A 205 -17.73 9.38 -6.08
C CYS A 205 -16.33 9.36 -5.44
N GLY A 206 -15.70 10.53 -5.37
CA GLY A 206 -14.47 10.75 -4.62
C GLY A 206 -13.21 11.00 -5.44
N LEU A 207 -12.24 11.69 -4.83
CA LEU A 207 -10.93 12.02 -5.42
C LEU A 207 -10.15 10.79 -5.89
N VAL A 208 -10.31 9.64 -5.22
CA VAL A 208 -9.62 8.41 -5.63
C VAL A 208 -10.10 7.98 -7.01
N ALA A 209 -11.42 7.84 -7.20
CA ALA A 209 -12.01 7.46 -8.47
C ALA A 209 -11.78 8.55 -9.53
N TRP A 210 -12.04 9.82 -9.19
CA TRP A 210 -11.86 10.98 -10.08
C TRP A 210 -10.47 11.07 -10.74
N SER A 211 -9.42 10.62 -10.04
CA SER A 211 -8.05 10.65 -10.54
C SER A 211 -7.57 9.31 -11.12
N PHE A 212 -8.48 8.42 -11.51
CA PHE A 212 -8.18 7.11 -12.10
C PHE A 212 -7.18 7.20 -13.26
N PHE A 213 -6.13 6.39 -13.17
CA PHE A 213 -5.09 6.29 -14.18
C PHE A 213 -5.65 5.76 -15.50
N ASN A 214 -5.34 6.42 -16.62
CA ASN A 214 -6.03 6.17 -17.90
C ASN A 214 -5.09 6.07 -19.12
N ASP A 215 -3.78 5.91 -18.90
CA ASP A 215 -2.88 5.56 -20.00
C ASP A 215 -3.05 4.09 -20.37
N THR A 216 -2.90 3.78 -21.65
CA THR A 216 -2.99 2.40 -22.17
C THR A 216 -1.67 1.96 -22.79
N TYR A 217 -1.43 0.64 -22.76
CA TYR A 217 -0.18 0.04 -23.25
C TYR A 217 -0.48 -1.07 -24.27
N ALA A 218 0.30 -1.14 -25.35
CA ALA A 218 0.29 -2.27 -26.27
C ALA A 218 1.74 -2.68 -26.55
N LEU A 219 2.05 -3.98 -26.47
CA LEU A 219 3.43 -4.46 -26.54
C LEU A 219 3.69 -5.16 -27.86
N LYS A 220 4.90 -4.95 -28.40
CA LYS A 220 5.45 -5.73 -29.51
C LYS A 220 6.82 -6.28 -29.11
N LYS A 221 7.03 -7.57 -29.32
CA LYS A 221 8.33 -8.25 -29.19
C LYS A 221 8.91 -8.44 -30.59
N ASP A 222 10.05 -7.83 -30.86
CA ASP A 222 10.75 -7.93 -32.16
C ASP A 222 9.84 -7.59 -33.35
N GLY A 223 8.96 -6.59 -33.18
CA GLY A 223 7.98 -6.14 -34.17
C GLY A 223 6.67 -6.95 -34.21
N VAL A 224 6.56 -8.07 -33.50
CA VAL A 224 5.35 -8.91 -33.44
C VAL A 224 4.54 -8.56 -32.20
N ALA A 225 3.22 -8.45 -32.33
CA ALA A 225 2.33 -8.17 -31.20
C ALA A 225 2.51 -9.21 -30.07
N LEU A 226 2.73 -8.71 -28.86
CA LEU A 226 2.87 -9.50 -27.65
C LEU A 226 1.60 -9.36 -26.81
N ALA A 227 0.88 -10.46 -26.62
CA ALA A 227 -0.35 -10.47 -25.83
C ALA A 227 -0.05 -10.16 -24.36
N VAL A 228 -0.82 -9.24 -23.79
CA VAL A 228 -0.84 -8.91 -22.37
C VAL A 228 -2.22 -9.28 -21.85
N ASP A 229 -2.26 -10.11 -20.81
CA ASP A 229 -3.48 -10.45 -20.10
C ASP A 229 -3.79 -9.36 -19.07
N GLU A 230 -4.93 -8.70 -19.22
CA GLU A 230 -5.40 -7.63 -18.34
C GLU A 230 -6.38 -8.15 -17.26
N THR A 231 -6.59 -9.48 -17.20
CA THR A 231 -7.43 -10.15 -16.20
C THR A 231 -6.59 -10.79 -15.09
N GLY A 232 -7.17 -10.96 -13.91
CA GLY A 232 -6.49 -11.50 -12.74
C GLY A 232 -5.32 -10.62 -12.25
N ILE A 233 -5.44 -9.30 -12.42
CA ILE A 233 -4.50 -8.28 -11.94
C ILE A 233 -4.90 -7.69 -10.58
N ALA A 234 -6.19 -7.72 -10.26
CA ALA A 234 -6.72 -7.39 -8.95
C ALA A 234 -6.61 -8.58 -7.99
N TRP A 235 -6.82 -8.31 -6.70
CA TRP A 235 -6.86 -9.38 -5.71
C TRP A 235 -8.26 -9.97 -5.68
N ASP A 236 -8.35 -11.29 -5.62
CA ASP A 236 -9.62 -12.02 -5.49
C ASP A 236 -10.50 -11.43 -4.39
N THR A 237 -9.92 -11.06 -3.24
CA THR A 237 -10.68 -10.45 -2.14
C THR A 237 -11.25 -9.06 -2.44
N ASP A 238 -10.61 -8.27 -3.31
CA ASP A 238 -11.19 -6.99 -3.73
C ASP A 238 -12.32 -7.24 -4.73
N VAL A 239 -12.10 -8.10 -5.74
CA VAL A 239 -13.09 -8.44 -6.78
C VAL A 239 -14.33 -9.12 -6.18
N ASP A 240 -14.14 -10.06 -5.26
CA ASP A 240 -15.22 -10.90 -4.73
C ASP A 240 -15.99 -10.23 -3.58
N ASN A 241 -15.38 -9.30 -2.84
CA ASN A 241 -15.95 -8.79 -1.57
C ASN A 241 -15.94 -7.27 -1.39
N LYS A 242 -15.31 -6.49 -2.28
CA LYS A 242 -15.26 -5.02 -2.13
C LYS A 242 -15.85 -4.26 -3.30
N PHE A 243 -15.92 -4.89 -4.46
CA PHE A 243 -16.51 -4.33 -5.65
C PHE A 243 -17.67 -5.22 -6.07
N ASP A 244 -18.79 -4.57 -6.36
CA ASP A 244 -20.00 -5.25 -6.78
C ASP A 244 -19.79 -5.92 -8.16
N ASN A 245 -20.32 -7.12 -8.27
CA ASN A 245 -20.29 -7.93 -9.49
C ASN A 245 -21.57 -7.78 -10.30
N ASP A 246 -22.60 -7.11 -9.76
CA ASP A 246 -23.84 -6.88 -10.47
C ASP A 246 -23.67 -5.83 -11.60
N PRO A 247 -24.41 -5.97 -12.72
CA PRO A 247 -24.41 -4.95 -13.77
C PRO A 247 -24.87 -3.59 -13.24
N LEU A 248 -24.32 -2.52 -13.82
CA LEU A 248 -24.72 -1.17 -13.44
C LEU A 248 -26.21 -0.92 -13.74
N PRO A 249 -27.00 -0.42 -12.77
CA PRO A 249 -28.43 -0.20 -12.94
C PRO A 249 -28.71 0.89 -13.98
N GLU A 250 -29.78 0.74 -14.77
CA GLU A 250 -30.09 1.67 -15.86
C GLU A 250 -30.45 3.08 -15.33
N GLU A 251 -30.99 3.17 -14.11
CA GLU A 251 -31.31 4.43 -13.43
C GLU A 251 -30.07 5.23 -13.04
N LEU A 252 -28.91 4.57 -12.90
CA LEU A 252 -27.64 5.24 -12.64
C LEU A 252 -27.05 5.85 -13.92
N LEU A 253 -27.29 5.24 -15.08
CA LEU A 253 -26.65 5.66 -16.32
C LEU A 253 -27.27 6.95 -16.87
N VAL A 254 -26.42 7.87 -17.33
CA VAL A 254 -26.82 9.19 -17.83
C VAL A 254 -26.50 9.33 -19.32
N LEU A 255 -27.33 10.07 -20.05
CA LEU A 255 -26.99 10.47 -21.42
C LEU A 255 -25.82 11.46 -21.37
N PRO A 256 -24.74 11.25 -22.15
CA PRO A 256 -23.65 12.21 -22.25
C PRO A 256 -24.16 13.58 -22.68
N LYS A 257 -23.48 14.64 -22.22
CA LYS A 257 -23.83 16.00 -22.64
C LYS A 257 -23.70 16.15 -24.16
N GLY A 258 -24.74 16.67 -24.81
CA GLY A 258 -24.80 16.84 -26.26
C GLY A 258 -25.23 15.58 -27.04
N ALA A 259 -25.52 14.48 -26.35
CA ALA A 259 -26.10 13.28 -26.95
C ALA A 259 -27.60 13.48 -27.27
N ALA A 260 -28.07 12.86 -28.33
CA ALA A 260 -29.47 12.85 -28.74
C ALA A 260 -30.26 11.78 -27.98
N GLU A 261 -31.58 11.93 -27.95
CA GLU A 261 -32.49 10.90 -27.42
C GLU A 261 -32.33 9.60 -28.25
N GLY A 262 -31.88 8.53 -27.61
CA GLY A 262 -31.57 7.25 -28.24
C GLY A 262 -30.07 6.89 -28.29
N ASP A 263 -29.18 7.82 -27.94
CA ASP A 263 -27.76 7.53 -27.78
C ASP A 263 -27.49 6.66 -26.55
N ALA A 264 -26.33 5.98 -26.54
CA ALA A 264 -25.94 5.11 -25.45
C ALA A 264 -25.70 5.92 -24.15
N LYS A 265 -26.36 5.52 -23.06
CA LYS A 265 -26.09 6.05 -21.73
C LYS A 265 -24.70 5.61 -21.24
N THR A 266 -24.11 6.43 -20.39
CA THR A 266 -22.76 6.23 -19.82
C THR A 266 -22.79 6.31 -18.30
N VAL A 267 -21.75 5.79 -17.66
CA VAL A 267 -21.58 5.93 -16.22
C VAL A 267 -21.38 7.41 -15.88
N PRO A 268 -22.12 8.00 -14.91
CA PRO A 268 -21.96 9.39 -14.52
C PRO A 268 -20.65 9.57 -13.76
N PHE A 269 -19.55 9.75 -14.50
CA PHE A 269 -18.20 9.81 -13.95
C PHE A 269 -17.52 11.15 -14.27
N ILE A 270 -17.19 11.91 -13.23
CA ILE A 270 -16.42 13.14 -13.39
C ILE A 270 -14.98 12.76 -13.72
N ASN A 271 -14.57 13.05 -14.96
CA ASN A 271 -13.15 13.03 -15.32
C ASN A 271 -12.52 14.38 -14.98
N ASN A 272 -11.23 14.37 -14.62
CA ASN A 272 -10.46 15.60 -14.56
C ASN A 272 -10.13 16.07 -15.98
N VAL A 273 -10.91 17.04 -16.46
CA VAL A 273 -10.72 17.64 -17.79
C VAL A 273 -9.72 18.80 -17.80
N ASP A 274 -9.19 19.23 -16.64
CA ASP A 274 -8.18 20.29 -16.54
C ASP A 274 -6.96 19.93 -17.40
N PRO A 275 -6.63 20.69 -18.47
CA PRO A 275 -5.46 20.41 -19.30
C PRO A 275 -4.16 20.29 -18.51
N ALA A 276 -4.08 20.95 -17.35
CA ALA A 276 -2.92 20.95 -16.47
C ALA A 276 -2.68 19.66 -15.68
N MET A 277 -3.77 18.98 -15.33
CA MET A 277 -3.76 17.83 -14.41
C MET A 277 -4.65 16.70 -14.92
N ARG A 278 -4.96 16.72 -16.22
CA ARG A 278 -5.89 15.80 -16.88
C ARG A 278 -5.67 14.37 -16.40
N GLY A 279 -6.75 13.73 -15.97
CA GLY A 279 -6.75 12.40 -15.38
C GLY A 279 -8.18 11.91 -15.21
N GLY A 280 -8.36 10.68 -14.74
CA GLY A 280 -9.67 10.04 -14.69
C GLY A 280 -9.90 9.17 -15.93
N GLY A 281 -9.97 7.85 -15.72
CA GLY A 281 -10.37 6.88 -16.73
C GLY A 281 -11.89 6.76 -16.79
N VAL A 282 -12.41 6.34 -17.93
CA VAL A 282 -13.86 6.15 -18.11
C VAL A 282 -14.23 4.71 -17.74
N LEU A 283 -15.29 4.55 -16.96
CA LEU A 283 -15.89 3.25 -16.66
C LEU A 283 -16.81 2.81 -17.79
N GLN A 284 -16.82 1.50 -18.06
CA GLN A 284 -17.65 0.86 -19.06
C GLN A 284 -19.04 0.58 -18.47
N ALA A 285 -20.08 1.04 -19.15
CA ALA A 285 -21.47 0.90 -18.69
C ALA A 285 -22.01 -0.53 -18.84
N ASP A 286 -21.40 -1.33 -19.71
CA ASP A 286 -21.76 -2.73 -19.99
C ASP A 286 -21.07 -3.74 -19.06
N LYS A 287 -20.27 -3.27 -18.11
CA LYS A 287 -19.53 -4.11 -17.15
C LYS A 287 -19.79 -3.71 -15.71
N SER A 288 -19.72 -4.67 -14.81
CA SER A 288 -19.72 -4.39 -13.37
C SER A 288 -18.44 -3.67 -12.94
N LEU A 289 -18.40 -3.14 -11.71
CA LEU A 289 -17.18 -2.54 -11.16
C LEU A 289 -16.08 -3.59 -10.96
N ALA A 290 -16.45 -4.79 -10.51
CA ALA A 290 -15.53 -5.89 -10.24
C ALA A 290 -14.85 -6.42 -11.53
N GLU A 291 -15.56 -6.44 -12.66
CA GLU A 291 -15.01 -6.82 -13.97
C GLU A 291 -13.97 -5.81 -14.51
N GLN A 292 -13.97 -4.59 -13.99
CA GLN A 292 -13.08 -3.50 -14.41
C GLN A 292 -11.82 -3.47 -13.53
N GLU A 293 -11.01 -4.52 -13.59
CA GLU A 293 -9.90 -4.74 -12.64
C GLU A 293 -8.86 -3.61 -12.57
N HIS A 294 -8.61 -2.88 -13.67
CA HIS A 294 -7.74 -1.68 -13.63
C HIS A 294 -8.24 -0.63 -12.65
N PHE A 295 -9.57 -0.44 -12.58
CA PHE A 295 -10.21 0.46 -11.64
C PHE A 295 -10.07 -0.06 -10.21
N VAL A 296 -10.31 -1.36 -9.99
CA VAL A 296 -10.12 -2.03 -8.69
C VAL A 296 -8.69 -1.85 -8.17
N VAL A 297 -7.69 -2.11 -9.03
CA VAL A 297 -6.27 -1.90 -8.72
C VAL A 297 -5.99 -0.43 -8.37
N TRP A 298 -6.61 0.52 -9.07
CA TRP A 298 -6.45 1.94 -8.78
C TRP A 298 -7.03 2.35 -7.43
N MET A 299 -8.24 1.90 -7.11
CA MET A 299 -8.96 2.23 -5.88
C MET A 299 -8.24 1.77 -4.61
N ARG A 300 -7.35 0.78 -4.72
CA ARG A 300 -6.40 0.43 -3.67
C ARG A 300 -5.27 1.45 -3.57
N THR A 301 -5.39 2.39 -2.63
CA THR A 301 -4.42 3.48 -2.45
C THR A 301 -3.03 2.99 -2.04
N ALA A 302 -2.00 3.64 -2.60
CA ALA A 302 -0.61 3.37 -2.27
C ALA A 302 -0.17 4.12 -1.00
N ALA A 303 0.72 3.48 -0.22
CA ALA A 303 1.24 4.05 1.02
C ALA A 303 2.34 5.11 0.82
N LEU A 304 2.99 5.11 -0.35
CA LEU A 304 4.14 5.97 -0.69
C LEU A 304 3.84 6.79 -1.95
N PRO A 305 4.47 7.98 -2.12
CA PRO A 305 4.28 8.83 -3.29
C PRO A 305 4.86 8.26 -4.59
N ARG A 306 5.78 7.30 -4.44
CA ARG A 306 6.30 6.47 -5.53
C ARG A 306 5.73 5.08 -5.38
N PHE A 307 4.91 4.66 -6.34
CA PHE A 307 4.24 3.38 -6.30
C PHE A 307 4.17 2.74 -7.67
N ARG A 308 3.94 1.42 -7.67
CA ARG A 308 3.69 0.63 -8.86
C ARG A 308 2.31 0.00 -8.75
N LYS A 309 1.59 -0.07 -9.87
CA LYS A 309 0.33 -0.79 -9.96
C LYS A 309 0.41 -1.74 -11.14
N LEU A 310 -0.13 -2.95 -10.95
CA LEU A 310 -0.12 -3.97 -11.98
C LEU A 310 -1.11 -3.55 -13.07
N TRP A 311 -0.67 -3.61 -14.33
CA TRP A 311 -1.49 -3.30 -15.49
C TRP A 311 -1.80 -4.57 -16.29
N GLY A 312 -0.87 -5.52 -16.36
CA GLY A 312 -1.12 -6.77 -17.05
C GLY A 312 -0.05 -7.83 -16.86
N ILE A 313 -0.33 -9.04 -17.35
CA ILE A 313 0.47 -10.24 -17.19
C ILE A 313 0.80 -10.82 -18.57
N ILE A 314 2.07 -10.96 -18.87
CA ILE A 314 2.56 -11.63 -20.08
C ILE A 314 2.82 -13.10 -19.70
N ARG A 315 2.02 -14.00 -20.27
CA ARG A 315 2.06 -15.45 -19.98
C ARG A 315 3.07 -16.22 -20.85
N SER A 316 4.03 -15.51 -21.46
CA SER A 316 5.07 -16.10 -22.31
C SER A 316 6.46 -15.62 -21.92
N ASP A 317 7.46 -16.48 -22.11
CA ASP A 317 8.86 -16.15 -21.86
C ASP A 317 9.33 -15.05 -22.82
N ILE A 318 10.18 -14.15 -22.31
CA ILE A 318 10.87 -13.14 -23.10
C ILE A 318 12.38 -13.45 -23.06
N PRO A 319 12.96 -13.97 -24.17
CA PRO A 319 14.38 -14.27 -24.24
C PRO A 319 15.26 -13.02 -24.12
N ALA A 320 16.50 -13.22 -23.66
CA ALA A 320 17.56 -12.23 -23.78
C ALA A 320 17.75 -11.80 -25.24
N ASP A 321 18.21 -10.57 -25.41
CA ASP A 321 18.40 -9.86 -26.67
C ASP A 321 17.12 -9.57 -27.48
N SER A 322 15.94 -9.88 -26.93
CA SER A 322 14.66 -9.42 -27.50
C SER A 322 14.49 -7.91 -27.31
N GLN A 323 13.84 -7.26 -28.28
CA GLN A 323 13.43 -5.87 -28.18
C GLN A 323 11.93 -5.77 -27.90
N ILE A 324 11.57 -5.18 -26.76
CA ILE A 324 10.17 -4.90 -26.42
C ILE A 324 9.86 -3.44 -26.73
N ARG A 325 9.00 -3.21 -27.71
CA ARG A 325 8.42 -1.90 -28.00
C ARG A 325 7.10 -1.79 -27.27
N VAL A 326 6.99 -0.82 -26.37
CA VAL A 326 5.76 -0.49 -25.64
C VAL A 326 5.14 0.71 -26.33
N GLU A 327 4.02 0.52 -26.99
CA GLU A 327 3.18 1.57 -27.57
C GLU A 327 2.25 2.09 -26.47
N ILE A 328 2.24 3.40 -26.25
CA ILE A 328 1.60 4.05 -25.11
C ILE A 328 0.60 5.08 -25.64
N ASN A 329 -0.61 5.10 -25.08
CA ASN A 329 -1.52 6.23 -25.22
C ASN A 329 -1.43 7.11 -23.98
N ASN A 330 -0.64 8.17 -24.05
CA ASN A 330 -0.39 9.08 -22.94
C ASN A 330 -1.56 10.07 -22.78
N ARG A 331 -2.44 9.81 -21.80
CA ARG A 331 -3.64 10.60 -21.45
C ARG A 331 -3.57 11.28 -20.08
N TYR A 332 -2.75 10.75 -19.17
CA TYR A 332 -2.67 11.18 -17.78
C TYR A 332 -1.58 12.23 -17.55
N ASN A 333 -1.91 13.47 -17.22
CA ASN A 333 -0.95 14.55 -17.09
C ASN A 333 -0.31 14.62 -15.70
N THR A 334 1.03 14.59 -15.65
CA THR A 334 1.80 14.65 -14.41
C THR A 334 2.71 15.88 -14.27
N TYR A 335 2.75 16.73 -15.30
CA TYR A 335 3.73 17.80 -15.47
C TYR A 335 3.63 18.88 -14.39
N ARG A 336 2.41 19.35 -14.08
CA ARG A 336 2.20 20.43 -13.10
C ARG A 336 2.69 20.08 -11.70
N PHE A 337 2.51 18.84 -11.28
CA PHE A 337 2.99 18.37 -9.98
C PHE A 337 4.36 17.69 -10.08
N LYS A 338 5.08 17.83 -11.20
CA LYS A 338 6.43 17.24 -11.41
C LYS A 338 6.45 15.72 -11.19
N GLY A 339 5.33 15.06 -11.42
CA GLY A 339 5.22 13.61 -11.33
C GLY A 339 5.90 12.93 -12.51
N LYS A 340 6.40 11.72 -12.27
CA LYS A 340 7.10 10.93 -13.29
C LYS A 340 6.33 9.66 -13.59
N LYS A 341 6.18 9.31 -14.86
CA LYS A 341 5.54 8.06 -15.29
C LYS A 341 6.50 7.12 -16.00
N LYS A 342 6.48 5.86 -15.59
CA LYS A 342 7.34 4.82 -16.15
C LYS A 342 6.56 3.54 -16.40
N VAL A 343 6.95 2.82 -17.44
CA VAL A 343 6.55 1.43 -17.65
C VAL A 343 7.62 0.54 -17.04
N VAL A 344 7.19 -0.51 -16.33
CA VAL A 344 8.08 -1.47 -15.67
C VAL A 344 7.70 -2.88 -16.09
N LEU A 345 8.64 -3.60 -16.68
CA LEU A 345 8.54 -5.05 -16.90
C LEU A 345 9.35 -5.75 -15.82
N SER A 346 8.72 -6.64 -15.06
CA SER A 346 9.41 -7.37 -13.98
C SER A 346 8.96 -8.82 -13.93
N THR A 347 9.89 -9.74 -13.66
CA THR A 347 9.55 -11.06 -13.13
C THR A 347 9.26 -10.97 -11.63
N ALA A 348 8.78 -12.06 -11.03
CA ALA A 348 8.64 -12.16 -9.58
C ALA A 348 9.38 -13.39 -9.05
N SER A 349 9.88 -13.27 -7.82
CA SER A 349 10.34 -14.39 -7.01
C SER A 349 9.27 -14.74 -5.97
N TRP A 350 9.50 -15.80 -5.20
CA TRP A 350 8.65 -16.12 -4.04
C TRP A 350 8.62 -15.01 -2.97
N LEU A 351 9.61 -14.10 -2.97
CA LEU A 351 9.66 -12.94 -2.09
C LEU A 351 8.98 -11.70 -2.71
N GLY A 352 8.43 -11.83 -3.91
CA GLY A 352 7.87 -10.75 -4.70
C GLY A 352 8.89 -10.13 -5.67
N GLY A 353 8.83 -8.82 -5.83
CA GLY A 353 9.67 -8.06 -6.77
C GLY A 353 11.12 -7.88 -6.30
N LYS A 354 11.90 -7.17 -7.11
CA LYS A 354 13.32 -6.93 -6.86
C LYS A 354 13.52 -6.00 -5.66
N ASN A 355 13.88 -6.57 -4.50
CA ASN A 355 14.18 -5.81 -3.30
C ASN A 355 15.29 -6.47 -2.47
N ALA A 356 16.46 -5.85 -2.38
CA ALA A 356 17.60 -6.40 -1.66
C ALA A 356 17.57 -6.08 -0.15
N PHE A 357 16.74 -5.13 0.29
CA PHE A 357 16.76 -4.59 1.64
C PHE A 357 16.62 -5.68 2.72
N LEU A 358 15.63 -6.56 2.57
CA LEU A 358 15.37 -7.61 3.56
C LEU A 358 16.59 -8.54 3.72
N GLY A 359 17.17 -8.97 2.59
CA GLY A 359 18.35 -9.81 2.59
C GLY A 359 19.57 -9.13 3.22
N ILE A 360 19.83 -7.86 2.87
CA ILE A 360 20.90 -7.05 3.48
C ILE A 360 20.67 -6.91 4.99
N ALA A 361 19.45 -6.61 5.43
CA ALA A 361 19.11 -6.44 6.84
C ALA A 361 19.38 -7.71 7.66
N PHE A 362 18.95 -8.89 7.16
CA PHE A 362 19.21 -10.17 7.82
C PHE A 362 20.71 -10.47 7.91
N VAL A 363 21.47 -10.28 6.83
CA VAL A 363 22.93 -10.49 6.84
C VAL A 363 23.61 -9.50 7.80
N ALA A 364 23.24 -8.23 7.77
CA ALA A 364 23.83 -7.19 8.61
C ALA A 364 23.58 -7.45 10.10
N VAL A 365 22.33 -7.75 10.48
CA VAL A 365 21.97 -8.06 11.88
C VAL A 365 22.63 -9.36 12.34
N GLY A 366 22.64 -10.39 11.49
CA GLY A 366 23.30 -11.66 11.79
C GLY A 366 24.81 -11.50 11.98
N ALA A 367 25.48 -10.77 11.09
CA ALA A 367 26.92 -10.50 11.16
C ALA A 367 27.28 -9.63 12.37
N ALA A 368 26.50 -8.58 12.65
CA ALA A 368 26.68 -7.74 13.84
C ALA A 368 26.52 -8.56 15.13
N SER A 369 25.55 -9.47 15.19
CA SER A 369 25.33 -10.36 16.33
C SER A 369 26.50 -11.34 16.53
N MET A 370 27.02 -11.95 15.45
CA MET A 370 28.21 -12.80 15.53
C MET A 370 29.45 -12.03 16.00
N LEU A 371 29.68 -10.82 15.45
CA LEU A 371 30.79 -9.98 15.86
C LEU A 371 30.70 -9.61 17.34
N PHE A 372 29.52 -9.22 17.81
CA PHE A 372 29.28 -8.95 19.23
C PHE A 372 29.54 -10.18 20.10
N GLY A 373 29.09 -11.36 19.66
CA GLY A 373 29.37 -12.64 20.32
C GLY A 373 30.87 -12.95 20.41
N LEU A 374 31.63 -12.72 19.34
CA LEU A 374 33.08 -12.92 19.31
C LEU A 374 33.82 -11.94 20.22
N VAL A 375 33.46 -10.65 20.20
CA VAL A 375 34.04 -9.63 21.10
C VAL A 375 33.74 -9.99 22.56
N PHE A 376 32.50 -10.35 22.86
CA PHE A 376 32.10 -10.72 24.22
C PHE A 376 32.81 -12.00 24.70
N LEU A 377 33.00 -12.98 23.81
CA LEU A 377 33.79 -14.18 24.09
C LEU A 377 35.25 -13.81 24.40
N ALA A 378 35.87 -12.96 23.57
CA ALA A 378 37.24 -12.51 23.79
C ALA A 378 37.40 -11.78 25.13
N VAL A 379 36.49 -10.85 25.47
CA VAL A 379 36.51 -10.16 26.77
C VAL A 379 36.38 -11.14 27.92
N ARG A 380 35.50 -12.15 27.81
CA ARG A 380 35.34 -13.18 28.84
C ARG A 380 36.59 -14.03 29.03
N LEU A 381 37.32 -14.32 27.95
CA LEU A 381 38.57 -15.09 28.00
C LEU A 381 39.73 -14.26 28.57
N ILE A 382 39.80 -12.96 28.25
CA ILE A 382 40.87 -12.07 28.73
C ILE A 382 40.64 -11.62 30.18
N ARG A 383 39.39 -11.33 30.56
CA ARG A 383 39.01 -10.87 31.90
C ARG A 383 37.85 -11.70 32.46
N PRO A 384 38.11 -12.95 32.90
CA PRO A 384 37.08 -13.77 33.51
C PRO A 384 36.62 -13.13 34.84
N ARG A 385 35.30 -13.01 35.01
CA ARG A 385 34.67 -12.55 36.26
C ARG A 385 33.78 -13.65 36.81
N ALA A 386 33.88 -13.92 38.11
CA ALA A 386 32.96 -14.82 38.80
C ALA A 386 31.55 -14.20 38.86
N LEU A 387 30.53 -15.00 38.59
CA LEU A 387 29.15 -14.52 38.65
C LEU A 387 28.75 -14.26 40.10
N GLY A 388 28.28 -13.04 40.41
CA GLY A 388 27.85 -12.67 41.76
C GLY A 388 28.98 -12.46 42.76
N ASP A 389 30.18 -12.10 42.30
CA ASP A 389 31.33 -11.82 43.16
C ASP A 389 31.02 -10.68 44.15
N PRO A 390 31.00 -10.94 45.47
CA PRO A 390 30.69 -9.92 46.47
C PRO A 390 31.76 -8.82 46.54
N ALA A 391 32.99 -9.04 46.07
CA ALA A 391 34.03 -8.01 46.05
C ALA A 391 33.70 -6.83 45.10
N LEU A 392 32.73 -7.01 44.20
CA LEU A 392 32.29 -5.97 43.26
C LEU A 392 31.04 -5.23 43.72
N LEU A 393 30.50 -5.55 44.90
CA LEU A 393 29.40 -4.80 45.50
C LEU A 393 29.93 -3.42 45.91
N SER A 394 29.18 -2.37 45.60
CA SER A 394 29.66 -0.99 45.75
C SER A 394 30.00 -0.58 47.19
N TRP A 395 29.51 -1.33 48.18
CA TRP A 395 29.83 -1.13 49.61
C TRP A 395 31.00 -1.98 50.11
N ASN A 396 31.53 -2.88 49.27
CA ASN A 396 32.73 -3.67 49.52
C ASN A 396 33.96 -3.14 48.75
N GLN A 397 33.76 -2.08 47.96
CA GLN A 397 34.79 -1.27 47.30
C GLN A 397 35.01 0.00 48.10
#